data_AF-A0A2N6PQ16-F1
#
_entry.id   AF-A0A2N6PQ16-F1
#
_cell.length_a   1.000
_cell.length_b   1.000
_cell.length_c   1.000
_cell.angle_alpha   90.00
_cell.angle_beta   90.00
_cell.angle_gamma   90.00
#
_symmetry.space_group_name_H-M   'P 1'
#
loop_
_entity.id
_entity.type
_entity.pdbx_description
1 polymer ?
#
loop_
_entity_poly.entity_id
_entity_poly.type
_entity_poly.pdbx_seq_one_letter_code
_entity_poly.pdbx_strand_id
1 'polypeptide(L)'
;MKINKKYVAGSVVVLALSVCSYELGRYQAGHVKKDSNRVAYIDGDQAGQKAENLTPDEVSKKEGINAEQIVIKITDQGYVTSHGDHYHYYNGKVPYDAIISEELLMKDPNYQLKDADIVNEIKGGYVIKVDGKYYVYLKDAAHADNIRT
;
A
#
# COMPACT_ATOMS: atom_id res chain seq x y z
N MET A 1 -31.76 20.05 -71.19
CA MET A 1 -31.64 20.15 -69.72
C MET A 1 -30.92 18.88 -69.26
N LYS A 2 -29.63 18.90 -68.87
CA LYS A 2 -29.10 19.15 -67.50
C LYS A 2 -29.83 18.25 -66.48
N ILE A 3 -29.22 17.38 -65.65
CA ILE A 3 -27.97 17.40 -64.87
C ILE A 3 -27.53 15.95 -64.57
N ASN A 4 -26.22 15.73 -64.53
CA ASN A 4 -25.43 14.58 -64.10
C ASN A 4 -25.35 14.45 -62.56
N LYS A 5 -25.66 13.28 -61.99
CA LYS A 5 -25.51 12.98 -60.55
C LYS A 5 -24.81 11.64 -60.34
N LYS A 6 -23.50 11.64 -60.08
CA LYS A 6 -22.79 10.56 -59.35
C LYS A 6 -21.50 11.10 -58.71
N TYR A 7 -21.65 11.95 -57.70
CA TYR A 7 -20.66 12.13 -56.65
C TYR A 7 -21.45 12.46 -55.39
N VAL A 8 -21.41 11.57 -54.40
CA VAL A 8 -21.41 11.80 -52.94
C VAL A 8 -21.59 10.41 -52.31
N ALA A 9 -20.52 9.62 -52.32
CA ALA A 9 -20.42 8.40 -51.52
C ALA A 9 -18.93 8.25 -51.21
N GLY A 10 -18.47 8.85 -50.11
CA GLY A 10 -17.06 8.74 -49.76
C GLY A 10 -16.54 9.49 -48.54
N SER A 11 -17.29 10.44 -47.95
CA SER A 11 -16.70 11.33 -46.93
C SER A 11 -17.43 11.39 -45.58
N VAL A 12 -18.44 10.56 -45.32
CA VAL A 12 -19.20 10.61 -44.06
C VAL A 12 -18.78 9.51 -43.06
N VAL A 13 -18.13 8.42 -43.49
CA VAL A 13 -17.81 7.29 -42.60
C VAL A 13 -16.56 7.53 -41.74
N VAL A 14 -15.63 8.40 -42.16
CA VAL A 14 -14.35 8.58 -41.44
C VAL A 14 -14.49 9.41 -40.17
N LEU A 15 -15.46 10.33 -40.10
CA LEU A 15 -15.63 11.20 -38.92
C LEU A 15 -16.39 10.52 -37.76
N ALA A 16 -17.15 9.44 -38.03
CA ALA A 16 -17.84 8.72 -36.96
C ALA A 16 -16.90 7.79 -36.14
N LEU A 17 -15.80 7.34 -36.73
CA LEU A 17 -14.84 6.44 -36.07
C LEU A 17 -13.79 7.18 -35.22
N SER A 18 -13.51 8.46 -35.51
CA SER A 18 -12.55 9.23 -34.72
C SER A 18 -13.10 9.66 -33.36
N VAL A 19 -14.41 9.97 -33.28
CA VAL A 19 -15.03 10.39 -32.02
C VAL A 19 -15.29 9.19 -31.08
N CYS A 20 -15.57 8.00 -31.60
CA CYS A 20 -15.65 6.79 -30.77
C CYS A 20 -14.29 6.38 -30.18
N SER A 21 -13.18 6.68 -30.87
CA SER A 21 -11.83 6.32 -30.40
C SER A 21 -11.33 7.25 -29.29
N TYR A 22 -11.73 8.52 -29.30
CA TYR A 22 -11.26 9.50 -28.32
C TYR A 22 -11.92 9.32 -26.94
N GLU A 23 -13.17 8.88 -26.90
CA GLU A 23 -13.88 8.57 -25.64
C GLU A 23 -13.54 7.16 -25.11
N LEU A 24 -13.30 6.18 -25.98
CA LEU A 24 -12.95 4.82 -25.54
C LEU A 24 -11.54 4.73 -24.94
N GLY A 25 -10.62 5.61 -25.36
CA GLY A 25 -9.30 5.75 -24.75
C GLY A 25 -9.34 6.28 -23.31
N ARG A 26 -10.34 7.10 -22.97
CA ARG A 26 -10.52 7.62 -21.60
C ARG A 26 -11.17 6.60 -20.65
N TYR A 27 -11.93 5.65 -21.18
CA TYR A 27 -12.49 4.54 -20.38
C TYR A 27 -11.48 3.43 -20.08
N GLN A 28 -10.57 3.11 -21.01
CA GLN A 28 -9.54 2.10 -20.75
C GLN A 28 -8.36 2.61 -19.92
N ALA A 29 -8.06 3.92 -19.94
CA ALA A 29 -7.01 4.50 -19.09
C ALA A 29 -7.41 4.59 -17.61
N GLY A 30 -8.71 4.52 -17.28
CA GLY A 30 -9.22 4.50 -15.90
C GLY A 30 -9.37 3.09 -15.30
N HIS A 31 -9.16 2.03 -16.08
CA HIS A 31 -9.39 0.64 -15.67
C HIS A 31 -8.19 -0.28 -15.92
N VAL A 32 -6.98 0.25 -15.83
CA VAL A 32 -5.82 -0.61 -15.54
C VAL A 32 -5.90 -0.99 -14.06
N LYS A 33 -6.70 -2.02 -13.77
CA LYS A 33 -6.60 -2.79 -12.53
C LYS A 33 -5.25 -3.51 -12.56
N LYS A 34 -4.19 -2.80 -12.18
CA LYS A 34 -2.97 -3.41 -11.67
C LYS A 34 -3.20 -3.70 -10.19
N ASP A 35 -3.01 -4.97 -9.86
CA ASP A 35 -2.81 -5.53 -8.52
C ASP A 35 -4.06 -5.64 -7.62
N SER A 36 -4.93 -6.59 -7.95
CA SER A 36 -5.99 -7.09 -7.04
C SER A 36 -5.46 -7.99 -5.92
N ASN A 37 -4.28 -7.67 -5.36
CA ASN A 37 -3.87 -8.16 -4.05
C ASN A 37 -3.21 -7.06 -3.19
N ARG A 38 -3.29 -5.80 -3.61
CA ARG A 38 -2.87 -4.68 -2.78
C ARG A 38 -4.00 -4.34 -1.83
N VAL A 39 -3.78 -4.73 -0.57
CA VAL A 39 -4.45 -4.25 0.64
C VAL A 39 -4.97 -2.84 0.43
N ALA A 40 -6.28 -2.62 0.60
CA ALA A 40 -6.84 -1.28 0.59
C ALA A 40 -6.13 -0.49 1.69
N TYR A 41 -5.24 0.43 1.30
CA TYR A 41 -4.53 1.29 2.24
C TYR A 41 -5.59 2.04 3.04
N ILE A 42 -5.69 1.71 4.33
CA ILE A 42 -6.69 2.31 5.19
C ILE A 42 -6.30 3.78 5.35
N ASP A 43 -7.11 4.68 4.81
CA ASP A 43 -6.97 6.12 5.06
C ASP A 43 -7.08 6.40 6.56
N GLY A 44 -6.35 7.42 7.02
CA GLY A 44 -6.00 7.70 8.41
C GLY A 44 -7.15 8.06 9.37
N ASP A 45 -8.38 7.64 9.11
CA ASP A 45 -9.52 7.83 10.01
C ASP A 45 -9.99 6.47 10.58
N GLN A 46 -9.20 5.94 11.52
CA GLN A 46 -9.41 4.68 12.22
C GLN A 46 -10.31 4.85 13.46
N ALA A 47 -11.43 5.54 13.35
CA ALA A 47 -12.41 5.59 14.43
C ALA A 47 -13.28 4.31 14.55
N GLY A 48 -13.08 3.31 13.65
CA GLY A 48 -13.98 2.15 13.52
C GLY A 48 -13.36 0.75 13.69
N GLN A 49 -12.03 0.59 13.69
CA GLN A 49 -11.41 -0.73 13.91
C GLN A 49 -11.10 -0.92 15.40
N LYS A 50 -11.66 -1.97 15.99
CA LYS A 50 -11.35 -2.34 17.39
C LYS A 50 -9.89 -2.79 17.45
N ALA A 51 -9.12 -2.15 18.31
CA ALA A 51 -7.78 -2.62 18.62
C ALA A 51 -7.85 -3.97 19.35
N GLU A 52 -6.92 -4.86 19.02
CA GLU A 52 -6.68 -6.08 19.76
C GLU A 52 -6.14 -5.75 21.15
N ASN A 53 -6.69 -6.43 22.16
CA ASN A 53 -6.21 -6.32 23.54
C ASN A 53 -5.14 -7.36 23.88
N LEU A 54 -4.91 -8.30 22.96
CA LEU A 54 -3.95 -9.39 23.08
C LEU A 54 -2.70 -9.03 22.27
N THR A 55 -1.57 -9.64 22.61
CA THR A 55 -0.36 -9.59 21.79
C THR A 55 -0.57 -10.33 20.46
N PRO A 56 0.23 -10.04 19.41
CA PRO A 56 0.14 -10.77 18.14
C PRO A 56 0.18 -12.29 18.30
N ASP A 57 1.10 -12.82 19.10
CA ASP A 57 1.22 -14.26 19.35
C ASP A 57 -0.03 -14.87 20.01
N GLU A 58 -0.67 -14.12 20.91
CA GLU A 58 -1.89 -14.56 21.58
C GLU A 58 -3.09 -14.54 20.63
N VAL A 59 -3.17 -13.56 19.73
CA VAL A 59 -4.15 -13.51 18.65
C VAL A 59 -3.99 -14.73 17.74
N SER A 60 -2.77 -15.00 17.25
CA SER A 60 -2.50 -16.16 16.39
C SER A 60 -2.86 -17.49 17.07
N LYS A 61 -2.54 -17.65 18.36
CA LYS A 61 -2.93 -18.84 19.15
C LYS A 61 -4.44 -18.96 19.31
N LYS A 62 -5.13 -17.86 19.61
CA LYS A 62 -6.58 -17.82 19.79
C LYS A 62 -7.32 -18.17 18.51
N GLU A 63 -6.81 -17.71 17.37
CA GLU A 63 -7.39 -17.96 16.05
C GLU A 63 -7.01 -19.34 15.49
N GLY A 64 -5.96 -19.96 16.04
CA GLY A 64 -5.44 -21.23 15.53
C GLY A 64 -4.82 -21.09 14.14
N ILE A 65 -4.40 -19.87 13.77
CA ILE A 65 -3.77 -19.57 12.49
C ILE A 65 -2.26 -19.66 12.65
N ASN A 66 -1.63 -20.48 11.81
CA ASN A 66 -0.18 -20.61 11.74
C ASN A 66 0.36 -19.79 10.57
N ALA A 67 0.20 -18.47 10.66
CA ALA A 67 0.72 -17.51 9.70
C ALA A 67 1.50 -16.41 10.43
N GLU A 68 2.50 -15.84 9.76
CA GLU A 68 3.23 -14.69 10.30
C GLU A 68 2.30 -13.47 10.41
N GLN A 69 2.49 -12.67 11.46
CA GLN A 69 1.91 -11.34 11.56
C GLN A 69 2.92 -10.29 11.10
N ILE A 70 2.66 -9.71 9.93
CA ILE A 70 3.59 -8.78 9.28
C ILE A 70 3.05 -7.36 9.48
N VAL A 71 3.81 -6.49 10.14
CA VAL A 71 3.46 -5.07 10.29
C VAL A 71 3.48 -4.40 8.92
N ILE A 72 2.33 -3.88 8.49
CA ILE A 72 2.12 -3.24 7.19
C ILE A 72 1.84 -1.74 7.29
N LYS A 73 1.48 -1.25 8.49
CA LYS A 73 1.22 0.18 8.73
C LYS A 73 1.57 0.55 10.16
N ILE A 74 2.13 1.73 10.36
CA ILE A 74 2.43 2.30 11.66
C ILE A 74 1.81 3.70 11.75
N THR A 75 1.27 4.04 12.90
CA THR A 75 0.61 5.31 13.20
C THR A 75 1.06 5.82 14.58
N ASP A 76 0.63 7.03 14.94
CA ASP A 76 0.86 7.59 16.27
C ASP A 76 0.23 6.77 17.41
N GLN A 77 -0.88 6.08 17.13
CA GLN A 77 -1.68 5.38 18.15
C GLN A 77 -1.41 3.87 18.19
N GLY A 78 -0.82 3.32 17.14
CA GLY A 78 -0.78 1.88 16.95
C GLY A 78 -0.20 1.45 15.61
N TYR A 79 -0.31 0.17 15.32
CA TYR A 79 0.15 -0.44 14.08
C TYR A 79 -0.83 -1.50 13.58
N VAL A 80 -0.80 -1.77 12.28
CA VAL A 80 -1.61 -2.79 11.62
C VAL A 80 -0.71 -3.92 11.17
N THR A 81 -1.11 -5.17 11.44
CA THR A 81 -0.47 -6.37 10.89
C THR A 81 -1.36 -7.02 9.84
N SER A 82 -0.74 -7.63 8.84
CA SER A 82 -1.35 -8.64 7.97
C SER A 82 -1.14 -10.01 8.61
N HIS A 83 -2.21 -10.80 8.72
CA HIS A 83 -2.20 -12.12 9.32
C HIS A 83 -3.04 -13.07 8.46
N GLY A 84 -2.37 -13.88 7.62
CA GLY A 84 -3.06 -14.71 6.63
C GLY A 84 -3.84 -13.86 5.61
N ASP A 85 -5.17 -13.89 5.69
CA ASP A 85 -6.10 -13.23 4.77
C ASP A 85 -6.76 -11.96 5.33
N HIS A 86 -6.44 -11.55 6.56
CA HIS A 86 -7.02 -10.39 7.22
C HIS A 86 -6.00 -9.55 7.98
N TYR A 87 -6.47 -8.51 8.66
CA TYR A 87 -5.64 -7.55 9.37
C TYR A 87 -6.03 -7.43 10.84
N HIS A 88 -5.04 -7.18 11.69
CA HIS A 88 -5.25 -6.77 13.07
C HIS A 88 -4.70 -5.38 13.30
N TYR A 89 -5.39 -4.63 14.15
CA TYR A 89 -4.91 -3.36 14.66
C TYR A 89 -4.50 -3.52 16.12
N TYR A 90 -3.33 -3.02 16.48
CA TYR A 90 -2.82 -3.03 17.84
C TYR A 90 -2.52 -1.60 18.28
N ASN A 91 -2.88 -1.27 19.51
CA ASN A 91 -2.48 0.01 20.11
C ASN A 91 -1.02 -0.03 20.58
N GLY A 92 -0.38 1.14 20.57
CA GLY A 92 0.96 1.34 21.09
C GLY A 92 2.07 1.09 20.08
N LYS A 93 3.27 0.83 20.61
CA LYS A 93 4.50 0.72 19.82
C LYS A 93 4.62 -0.67 19.19
N VAL A 94 5.24 -0.71 18.01
CA VAL A 94 5.62 -1.97 17.36
C VAL A 94 6.54 -2.79 18.28
N PRO A 95 6.29 -4.10 18.50
CA PRO A 95 7.16 -4.96 19.29
C PRO A 95 8.58 -5.04 18.72
N TYR A 96 9.56 -5.30 19.59
CA TYR A 96 10.96 -5.33 19.19
C TYR A 96 11.24 -6.39 18.11
N ASP A 97 10.67 -7.58 18.25
CA ASP A 97 10.87 -8.73 17.38
C ASP A 97 9.82 -8.85 16.27
N ALA A 98 9.01 -7.81 16.04
CA ALA A 98 7.99 -7.80 15.00
C ALA A 98 8.56 -8.04 13.60
N ILE A 99 7.81 -8.77 12.78
CA ILE A 99 8.05 -8.93 11.36
C ILE A 99 7.46 -7.73 10.65
N ILE A 100 8.22 -7.09 9.77
CA ILE A 100 7.89 -5.81 9.13
C ILE A 100 7.80 -6.00 7.62
N SER A 101 6.83 -5.35 6.99
CA SER A 101 6.78 -5.26 5.53
C SER A 101 7.92 -4.41 4.98
N GLU A 102 8.52 -4.87 3.88
CA GLU A 102 9.47 -4.11 3.07
C GLU A 102 8.93 -2.72 2.69
N GLU A 103 7.62 -2.58 2.52
CA GLU A 103 6.98 -1.31 2.14
C GLU A 103 7.21 -0.20 3.18
N LEU A 104 7.46 -0.55 4.43
CA LEU A 104 7.73 0.40 5.50
C LEU A 104 9.19 0.86 5.54
N LEU A 105 10.10 0.25 4.78
CA LEU A 105 11.51 0.64 4.83
C LEU A 105 11.75 2.08 4.37
N MET A 106 12.65 2.78 5.05
CA MET A 106 13.19 4.05 4.58
C MET A 106 14.06 3.78 3.35
N LYS A 107 13.54 4.16 2.17
CA LYS A 107 14.18 3.92 0.86
C LYS A 107 14.97 5.12 0.34
N ASP A 108 14.95 6.26 1.03
CA ASP A 108 15.74 7.44 0.61
C ASP A 108 17.23 7.21 0.90
N PRO A 109 18.09 7.10 -0.14
CA PRO A 109 19.52 6.89 0.06
C PRO A 109 20.24 8.08 0.70
N ASN A 110 19.62 9.26 0.73
CA ASN A 110 20.21 10.47 1.34
C ASN A 110 19.78 10.66 2.80
N TYR A 111 18.84 9.86 3.29
CA TYR A 111 18.39 9.95 4.66
C TYR A 111 19.50 9.47 5.60
N GLN A 112 19.87 10.33 6.54
CA GLN A 112 20.74 9.99 7.66
C GLN A 112 19.89 9.92 8.91
N LEU A 113 20.04 8.86 9.69
CA LEU A 113 19.31 8.66 10.92
C LEU A 113 19.52 9.83 11.88
N LYS A 114 18.42 10.40 12.38
CA LYS A 114 18.42 11.43 13.41
C LYS A 114 17.72 10.88 14.65
N ASP A 115 18.29 11.12 15.83
CA ASP A 115 17.68 10.70 17.09
C ASP A 115 16.27 11.29 17.28
N ALA A 116 16.03 12.51 16.76
CA ALA A 116 14.73 13.17 16.79
C ALA A 116 13.64 12.44 15.99
N ASP A 117 14.02 11.64 15.00
CA ASP A 117 13.07 10.90 14.17
C ASP A 117 12.77 9.52 14.80
N ILE A 118 13.55 9.04 15.77
CA ILE A 118 13.38 7.71 16.38
C ILE A 118 12.15 7.66 17.28
N VAL A 119 11.24 6.73 16.98
CA VAL A 119 10.03 6.48 17.78
C VAL A 119 10.21 5.28 18.71
N ASN A 120 10.80 4.21 18.21
CA ASN A 120 11.18 3.03 18.99
C ASN A 120 12.33 2.26 18.31
N GLU A 121 12.96 1.38 19.09
CA GLU A 121 13.92 0.41 18.58
C GLU A 121 13.22 -0.92 18.26
N ILE A 122 13.64 -1.55 17.17
CA ILE A 122 13.22 -2.90 16.77
C ILE A 122 14.45 -3.73 16.42
N LYS A 123 14.26 -5.03 16.23
CA LYS A 123 15.32 -5.95 15.82
C LYS A 123 15.92 -5.47 14.50
N GLY A 124 17.22 -5.21 14.52
CA GLY A 124 17.99 -4.75 13.36
C GLY A 124 17.82 -3.28 12.99
N GLY A 125 17.01 -2.49 13.72
CA GLY A 125 16.66 -1.15 13.24
C GLY A 125 15.86 -0.28 14.21
N TYR A 126 15.21 0.74 13.65
CA TYR A 126 14.35 1.67 14.37
C TYR A 126 13.07 1.90 13.57
N VAL A 127 11.93 2.07 14.25
CA VAL A 127 10.81 2.79 13.66
C VAL A 127 11.11 4.27 13.80
N ILE A 128 11.02 4.98 12.68
CA ILE A 128 11.25 6.41 12.59
C ILE A 128 10.02 7.15 12.06
N LYS A 129 9.86 8.40 12.46
CA LYS A 129 8.84 9.31 11.94
C LYS A 129 9.51 10.49 11.25
N VAL A 130 9.34 10.58 9.93
CA VAL A 130 9.94 11.63 9.09
C VAL A 130 8.82 12.33 8.34
N ASP A 131 8.72 13.65 8.47
CA ASP A 131 7.70 14.49 7.83
C ASP A 131 6.26 13.98 8.04
N GLY A 132 5.97 13.49 9.26
CA GLY A 132 4.66 12.99 9.63
C GLY A 132 4.36 11.56 9.16
N LYS A 133 5.28 10.91 8.44
CA LYS A 133 5.15 9.53 7.94
C LYS A 133 6.05 8.58 8.71
N TYR A 134 5.60 7.34 8.86
CA TYR A 134 6.34 6.31 9.57
C TYR A 134 7.12 5.43 8.60
N TYR A 135 8.36 5.11 8.98
CA TYR A 135 9.25 4.22 8.25
C TYR A 135 10.02 3.33 9.22
N VAL A 136 10.70 2.32 8.68
CA VAL A 136 11.69 1.51 9.35
C VAL A 136 13.06 1.78 8.76
N TYR A 137 13.99 2.17 9.63
CA TYR A 137 15.40 2.33 9.29
C TYR A 137 16.17 1.10 9.78
N LEU A 138 16.84 0.40 8.86
CA LEU A 138 17.70 -0.72 9.20
C LEU A 138 19.12 -0.23 9.50
N LYS A 139 19.72 -0.71 10.59
CA LYS A 139 21.14 -0.46 10.91
C LYS A 139 22.06 -1.11 9.89
N ASP A 140 21.65 -2.26 9.36
CA ASP A 140 22.34 -3.00 8.32
C ASP A 140 21.33 -3.57 7.33
N ALA A 141 21.30 -3.03 6.11
CA ALA A 141 20.38 -3.47 5.06
C ALA A 141 20.66 -4.90 4.55
N ALA A 142 21.86 -5.44 4.79
CA ALA A 142 22.20 -6.81 4.43
C ALA A 142 21.65 -7.85 5.42
N HIS A 143 21.25 -7.43 6.63
CA HIS A 143 20.78 -8.30 7.70
C HIS A 143 19.34 -7.91 8.12
N ALA A 144 18.39 -8.28 7.27
CA ALA A 144 16.97 -7.91 7.36
C ALA A 144 16.07 -9.10 7.75
N ASP A 145 16.46 -9.88 8.77
CA ASP A 145 15.83 -11.16 9.15
C ASP A 145 14.31 -11.05 9.42
N ASN A 146 13.87 -9.91 9.92
CA ASN A 146 12.49 -9.61 10.25
C ASN A 146 11.73 -8.83 9.15
N ILE A 147 12.23 -8.81 7.90
CA ILE A 147 11.55 -8.15 6.78
C ILE A 147 10.87 -9.17 5.86
N ARG A 148 9.67 -8.83 5.34
CA ARG A 148 8.92 -9.63 4.35
C ARG A 148 8.45 -8.78 3.18
N THR A 149 8.45 -9.38 1.99
CA THR A 149 7.99 -8.79 0.72
C THR A 149 6.52 -9.11 0.48
#